data_AF-A0A453JYD4-F1
#
_entry.id   AF-A0A453JYD4-F1
#
_cell.length_a   1.000
_cell.length_b   1.000
_cell.length_c   1.000
_cell.angle_alpha   90.00
_cell.angle_beta   90.00
_cell.angle_gamma   90.00
#
_symmetry.space_group_name_H-M   'P 1'
#
loop_
_entity.id
_entity.type
_entity.pdbx_description
1 polymer ?
#
loop_
_entity_poly.entity_id
_entity_poly.type
_entity_poly.pdbx_seq_one_letter_code
_entity_poly.pdbx_strand_id
1 'polypeptide(L)'
;QENRVHTLRKEADHCITMAELIEYNLENVDAAIKAVRVSLANGMSWEALARMIKDEKKAGNPVAGLIDKLSFEKNCITLLLSNNLDDMDEEEKTAPVEKVEVDLSLSAHANARRWYEMKKKQETKQEKTITAHEKAFKAAEKKTRLQLAQEKTVAAITHMRKVHWFEKFNWFISSENYLIVSGRDAQQNELVVKRYMSKG
;
A
#
# COMPACT_ATOMS: atom_id res chain seq x y z
N GLN A 1 -3.33 -3.73 -4.53
CA GLN A 1 -2.15 -3.34 -3.72
C GLN A 1 -1.66 -1.92 -4.03
N GLU A 2 -1.96 -1.39 -5.22
CA GLU A 2 -1.75 0.02 -5.58
C GLU A 2 -2.40 1.00 -4.59
N ASN A 3 -3.59 0.67 -4.08
CA ASN A 3 -4.24 1.44 -3.02
C ASN A 3 -3.35 1.61 -1.78
N ARG A 4 -2.55 0.59 -1.40
CA ARG A 4 -1.67 0.68 -0.23
C ARG A 4 -0.49 1.62 -0.48
N VAL A 5 0.07 1.61 -1.69
CA VAL A 5 1.15 2.55 -2.07
C VAL A 5 0.61 3.98 -2.13
N HIS A 6 -0.61 4.16 -2.64
CA HIS A 6 -1.27 5.46 -2.67
C HIS A 6 -1.61 5.98 -1.26
N THR A 7 -2.08 5.12 -0.36
CA THR A 7 -2.29 5.48 1.06
C THR A 7 -0.99 5.90 1.72
N LEU A 8 0.09 5.12 1.55
CA LEU A 8 1.40 5.47 2.11
C LEU A 8 1.94 6.80 1.58
N ARG A 9 1.67 7.11 0.29
CA ARG A 9 2.02 8.41 -0.30
C ARG A 9 1.23 9.55 0.34
N LYS A 10 -0.09 9.40 0.46
CA LYS A 10 -0.94 10.39 1.15
C LYS A 10 -0.52 10.62 2.60
N GLU A 11 -0.14 9.56 3.32
CA GLU A 11 0.39 9.68 4.69
C GLU A 11 1.72 10.46 4.72
N ALA A 12 2.60 10.25 3.74
CA ALA A 12 3.86 10.98 3.64
C ALA A 12 3.63 12.46 3.28
N ASP A 13 2.75 12.75 2.33
CA ASP A 13 2.37 14.11 1.94
C ASP A 13 1.74 14.85 3.13
N HIS A 14 0.84 14.18 3.88
CA HIS A 14 0.26 14.73 5.10
C HIS A 14 1.33 15.06 6.16
N CYS A 15 2.35 14.21 6.35
CA CYS A 15 3.46 14.52 7.27
C CYS A 15 4.24 15.77 6.86
N ILE A 16 4.35 16.05 5.56
CA ILE A 16 5.03 17.24 5.03
C ILE A 16 4.18 18.47 5.34
N THR A 17 2.89 18.44 4.99
CA THR A 17 1.97 19.54 5.28
C THR A 17 1.93 19.88 6.77
N MET A 18 1.92 18.87 7.65
CA MET A 18 2.02 19.06 9.10
C MET A 18 3.31 19.78 9.52
N ALA A 19 4.45 19.37 8.94
CA ALA A 19 5.75 19.97 9.26
C ALA A 19 5.82 21.43 8.79
N GLU A 20 5.39 21.69 7.56
CA GLU A 20 5.35 23.01 6.95
C GLU A 20 4.46 23.96 7.77
N LEU A 21 3.26 23.52 8.17
CA LEU A 21 2.37 24.31 9.03
C LEU A 21 3.02 24.71 10.36
N ILE A 22 3.78 23.81 10.98
CA ILE A 22 4.55 24.12 12.21
C ILE A 22 5.65 25.13 11.90
N GLU A 23 6.35 24.98 10.77
CA GLU A 23 7.42 25.90 10.35
C GLU A 23 6.90 27.31 10.04
N TYR A 24 5.72 27.43 9.43
CA TYR A 24 5.09 28.72 9.18
C TYR A 24 4.64 29.41 10.47
N ASN A 25 4.22 28.63 11.47
CA ASN A 25 3.63 29.16 12.70
C ASN A 25 4.56 28.96 13.92
N LEU A 26 5.89 28.92 13.71
CA LEU A 26 6.86 28.57 14.77
C LEU A 26 6.72 29.41 16.02
N GLU A 27 6.62 30.72 15.87
CA GLU A 27 6.52 31.65 17.01
C GLU A 27 5.25 31.41 17.82
N ASN A 28 4.12 31.23 17.13
CA ASN A 28 2.82 30.98 17.75
C ASN A 28 2.78 29.61 18.45
N VAL A 29 3.34 28.57 17.80
CA VAL A 29 3.42 27.22 18.35
C VAL A 29 4.33 27.20 19.58
N ASP A 30 5.49 27.84 19.53
CA ASP A 30 6.43 27.90 20.64
C ASP A 30 5.88 28.73 21.81
N ALA A 31 5.17 29.83 21.53
CA ALA A 31 4.44 30.60 22.52
C ALA A 31 3.35 29.76 23.21
N ALA A 32 2.58 28.96 22.45
CA ALA A 32 1.57 28.05 23.00
C ALA A 32 2.21 26.98 23.91
N ILE A 33 3.31 26.37 23.47
CA ILE A 33 4.06 25.37 24.25
C ILE A 33 4.56 26.00 25.56
N LYS A 34 5.17 27.19 25.48
CA LYS A 34 5.68 27.91 26.66
C LYS A 34 4.57 28.27 27.63
N ALA A 35 3.46 28.84 27.14
CA ALA A 35 2.33 29.21 27.98
C ALA A 35 1.78 28.00 28.73
N VAL A 36 1.58 26.87 28.05
CA VAL A 36 1.11 25.63 28.70
C VAL A 36 2.14 25.07 29.67
N ARG A 37 3.43 25.06 29.34
CA ARG A 37 4.49 24.62 30.27
C ARG A 37 4.53 25.46 31.54
N VAL A 38 4.41 26.79 31.42
CA VAL A 38 4.38 27.70 32.58
C VAL A 38 3.17 27.40 33.46
N SER A 39 1.99 27.22 32.86
CA SER A 39 0.78 26.88 33.60
C SER A 39 0.87 25.51 34.29
N LEU A 40 1.49 24.51 33.65
CA LEU A 40 1.77 23.21 34.27
C LEU A 40 2.81 23.32 35.39
N ALA A 41 3.85 24.14 35.23
CA ALA A 41 4.86 24.39 36.25
C ALA A 41 4.27 25.09 37.49
N ASN A 42 3.25 25.91 37.29
CA ASN A 42 2.47 26.54 38.37
C ASN A 42 1.54 25.56 39.10
N GLY A 43 1.55 24.26 38.73
CA GLY A 43 0.74 23.24 39.37
C GLY A 43 -0.74 23.28 38.98
N MET A 44 -1.10 23.95 37.88
CA MET A 44 -2.49 23.96 37.41
C MET A 44 -2.87 22.59 36.83
N SER A 45 -4.07 22.13 37.16
CA SER A 45 -4.65 20.94 36.54
C SER A 45 -5.01 21.20 35.08
N TRP A 46 -5.00 20.16 34.25
CA TRP A 46 -5.40 20.23 32.85
C TRP A 46 -6.83 20.75 32.65
N GLU A 47 -7.73 20.49 33.59
CA GLU A 47 -9.11 21.01 33.56
C GLU A 47 -9.16 22.52 33.80
N ALA A 48 -8.32 23.02 34.71
CA ALA A 48 -8.19 24.45 34.96
C ALA A 48 -7.53 25.15 33.77
N LEU A 49 -6.51 24.53 33.18
CA LEU A 49 -5.86 25.02 31.96
C LEU A 49 -6.82 25.06 30.77
N ALA A 50 -7.65 24.03 30.57
CA ALA A 50 -8.66 24.02 29.52
C ALA A 50 -9.73 25.10 29.70
N ARG A 51 -10.09 25.43 30.95
CA ARG A 51 -10.97 26.57 31.27
C ARG A 51 -10.28 27.89 30.97
N MET A 52 -9.04 28.06 31.42
CA MET A 52 -8.24 29.26 31.15
C MET A 52 -8.08 29.52 29.66
N ILE A 53 -7.76 28.49 28.86
CA ILE A 53 -7.63 28.63 27.40
C ILE A 53 -8.96 29.04 26.75
N LYS A 54 -10.11 28.55 27.25
CA LYS A 54 -11.43 29.02 26.77
C LYS A 54 -11.67 30.49 27.09
N ASP A 55 -11.23 30.95 28.27
CA ASP A 55 -11.36 32.34 28.69
C ASP A 55 -10.38 33.23 27.91
N GLU A 56 -9.15 32.80 27.70
CA GLU A 56 -8.16 33.49 26.85
C GLU A 56 -8.57 33.53 25.37
N LYS A 57 -9.24 32.49 24.88
CA LYS A 57 -9.82 32.46 23.54
C LYS A 57 -10.95 33.49 23.39
N LYS A 58 -11.78 33.67 24.43
CA LYS A 58 -12.81 34.73 24.47
C LYS A 58 -12.19 36.13 24.60
N ALA A 59 -11.06 36.23 25.30
CA ALA A 59 -10.30 37.48 25.40
C ALA A 59 -9.60 37.88 24.09
N GLY A 60 -9.63 37.01 23.06
CA GLY A 60 -9.08 37.30 21.73
C GLY A 60 -7.59 37.07 21.62
N ASN A 61 -6.99 36.24 22.49
CA ASN A 61 -5.57 35.90 22.36
C ASN A 61 -5.34 35.03 21.10
N PRO A 62 -4.49 35.46 20.14
CA PRO A 62 -4.25 34.72 18.91
C PRO A 62 -3.66 33.32 19.17
N VAL A 63 -2.83 33.16 20.20
CA VAL A 63 -2.19 31.88 20.55
C VAL A 63 -3.20 30.89 21.13
N ALA A 64 -4.11 31.37 21.98
CA ALA A 64 -5.18 30.53 22.57
C ALA A 64 -6.22 30.11 21.52
N GLY A 65 -6.41 30.93 20.47
CA GLY A 65 -7.25 30.60 19.32
C GLY A 65 -6.79 29.34 18.57
N LEU A 66 -5.48 29.11 18.52
CA LEU A 66 -4.85 27.96 17.85
C LEU A 66 -5.02 26.66 18.63
N ILE A 67 -5.33 26.67 19.92
CA ILE A 67 -5.44 25.45 20.72
C ILE A 67 -6.86 24.87 20.58
N ASP A 68 -6.99 23.68 19.97
CA ASP A 68 -8.26 22.95 19.84
C ASP A 68 -8.46 21.97 21.00
N LYS A 69 -7.45 21.11 21.24
CA LYS A 69 -7.55 20.02 22.23
C LYS A 69 -6.24 19.82 22.99
N LEU A 70 -6.35 19.57 24.29
CA LEU A 70 -5.25 19.16 25.15
C LEU A 70 -5.37 17.66 25.42
N SER A 71 -4.31 16.89 25.16
CA SER A 71 -4.29 15.44 25.40
C SER A 71 -3.36 15.11 26.57
N PHE A 72 -3.96 14.86 27.74
CA PHE A 72 -3.24 14.65 29.01
C PHE A 72 -2.41 13.37 29.05
N GLU A 73 -2.86 12.29 28.39
CA GLU A 73 -2.17 10.99 28.43
C GLU A 73 -0.85 10.97 27.67
N LYS A 74 -0.72 11.81 26.63
CA LYS A 74 0.41 11.80 25.72
C LYS A 74 1.30 13.03 25.85
N ASN A 75 0.95 13.97 26.74
CA ASN A 75 1.61 15.28 26.84
C ASN A 75 1.66 16.03 25.50
N CYS A 76 0.58 15.91 24.70
CA CYS A 76 0.46 16.53 23.38
C CYS A 76 -0.68 17.54 23.37
N ILE A 77 -0.50 18.61 22.57
CA ILE A 77 -1.55 19.56 22.23
C ILE A 77 -1.88 19.40 20.76
N THR A 78 -3.17 19.43 20.45
CA THR A 78 -3.65 19.56 19.08
C THR A 78 -3.84 21.04 18.79
N LEU A 79 -2.99 21.57 17.93
CA LEU A 79 -3.07 22.93 17.41
C LEU A 79 -3.82 22.94 16.08
N LEU A 80 -4.63 23.96 15.90
CA LEU A 80 -5.39 24.24 14.71
C LEU A 80 -4.63 25.31 13.94
N LEU A 81 -3.78 24.87 12.99
CA LEU A 81 -2.90 25.76 12.24
C LEU A 81 -3.50 26.00 10.84
N SER A 82 -3.67 27.27 10.48
CA SER A 82 -4.09 27.69 9.14
C SER A 82 -2.88 28.20 8.35
N ASN A 83 -2.77 27.82 7.09
CA ASN A 83 -1.82 28.41 6.16
C ASN A 83 -2.36 29.77 5.67
N ASN A 84 -2.12 30.84 6.44
CA ASN A 84 -2.58 32.18 6.11
C ASN A 84 -1.44 32.96 5.43
N LEU A 85 -1.09 32.59 4.20
CA LEU A 85 -0.26 33.42 3.33
C LEU A 85 -1.14 34.45 2.62
N ASP A 86 -0.71 35.71 2.63
CA ASP A 86 -1.35 36.89 2.01
C ASP A 86 -1.26 36.93 0.47
N ASP A 87 -0.69 35.92 -0.18
CA ASP A 87 -0.40 35.90 -1.64
C ASP A 87 -1.18 34.82 -2.43
N MET A 88 -2.30 34.32 -1.91
CA MET A 88 -3.15 33.33 -2.60
C MET A 88 -4.56 33.89 -2.83
N ASP A 89 -5.09 33.69 -4.03
CA ASP A 89 -6.42 34.14 -4.48
C ASP A 89 -7.51 33.82 -3.44
N GLU A 90 -8.51 34.70 -3.31
CA GLU A 90 -9.56 34.64 -2.25
C GLU A 90 -10.33 33.30 -2.18
N GLU A 91 -10.31 32.48 -3.24
CA GLU A 91 -10.92 31.14 -3.26
C GLU A 91 -10.13 30.09 -2.45
N GLU A 92 -8.81 30.25 -2.27
CA GLU A 92 -7.94 29.26 -1.59
C GLU A 92 -7.72 29.55 -0.09
N LYS A 93 -8.24 30.69 0.39
CA LYS A 93 -8.34 31.05 1.83
C LYS A 93 -9.26 30.14 2.64
N THR A 94 -9.91 29.16 1.99
CA THR A 94 -10.73 28.11 2.63
C THR A 94 -9.96 26.82 2.87
N ALA A 95 -8.62 26.88 2.92
CA ALA A 95 -7.81 25.74 3.35
C ALA A 95 -8.35 25.19 4.68
N PRO A 96 -8.69 23.89 4.76
CA PRO A 96 -9.25 23.31 5.98
C PRO A 96 -8.21 23.47 7.08
N VAL A 97 -8.63 24.03 8.21
CA VAL A 97 -7.72 24.20 9.33
C VAL A 97 -7.27 22.82 9.80
N GLU A 98 -5.99 22.51 9.62
CA GLU A 98 -5.48 21.18 9.90
C GLU A 98 -5.12 21.05 11.38
N LYS A 99 -5.44 19.87 11.92
CA LYS A 99 -5.21 19.53 13.33
C LYS A 99 -3.83 18.92 13.45
N VAL A 100 -2.88 19.72 13.92
CA VAL A 100 -1.49 19.31 14.11
C VAL A 100 -1.27 18.92 15.55
N GLU A 101 -0.82 17.68 15.78
CA GLU A 101 -0.37 17.25 17.11
C GLU A 101 1.07 17.71 17.36
N VAL A 102 1.26 18.41 18.48
CA VAL A 102 2.52 18.98 18.91
C VAL A 102 2.84 18.47 20.31
N ASP A 103 4.03 17.92 20.49
CA ASP A 103 4.51 17.40 21.77
C ASP A 103 5.01 18.55 22.64
N LEU A 104 4.47 18.66 23.86
CA LEU A 104 4.84 19.71 24.80
C LEU A 104 6.23 19.51 25.40
N SER A 105 6.82 18.33 25.31
CA SER A 105 8.20 18.10 25.78
C SER A 105 9.26 18.66 24.82
N LEU A 106 8.87 18.90 23.57
CA LEU A 106 9.76 19.34 22.49
C LEU A 106 9.53 20.82 22.14
N SER A 107 10.50 21.46 21.50
CA SER A 107 10.31 22.80 20.91
C SER A 107 9.52 22.72 19.61
N ALA A 108 9.01 23.86 19.12
CA ALA A 108 8.33 23.92 17.83
C ALA A 108 9.18 23.33 16.68
N HIS A 109 10.48 23.69 16.61
CA HIS A 109 11.41 23.13 15.63
C HIS A 109 11.65 21.62 15.79
N ALA A 110 11.74 21.13 17.02
CA ALA A 110 11.93 19.70 17.27
C ALA A 110 10.68 18.90 16.87
N ASN A 111 9.49 19.46 17.08
CA ASN A 111 8.24 18.88 16.59
C ASN A 111 8.17 18.86 15.05
N ALA A 112 8.52 19.95 14.37
CA ALA A 112 8.62 19.96 12.90
C ALA A 112 9.59 18.90 12.38
N ARG A 113 10.78 18.79 12.99
CA ARG A 113 11.78 17.76 12.64
C ARG A 113 11.24 16.35 12.81
N ARG A 114 10.49 16.08 13.88
CA ARG A 114 9.87 14.77 14.12
C ARG A 114 8.92 14.38 12.99
N TRP A 115 8.15 15.32 12.45
CA TRP A 115 7.29 15.09 11.28
C TRP A 115 8.09 14.75 10.01
N TYR A 116 9.19 15.47 9.74
CA TYR A 116 10.09 15.13 8.63
C TYR A 116 10.77 13.76 8.79
N GLU A 117 11.16 13.39 10.01
CA GLU A 117 11.69 12.06 10.29
C GLU A 117 10.64 10.96 10.08
N MET A 118 9.38 11.21 10.45
CA MET A 118 8.27 10.32 10.18
C MET A 118 8.04 10.16 8.67
N LYS A 119 8.08 11.26 7.89
CA LYS A 119 8.03 11.22 6.42
C LYS A 119 9.10 10.29 5.85
N LYS A 120 10.35 10.43 6.28
CA LYS A 120 11.46 9.58 5.80
C LYS A 120 11.23 8.10 6.11
N LYS A 121 10.66 7.79 7.29
CA LYS A 121 10.29 6.42 7.65
C LYS A 121 9.16 5.88 6.77
N GLN A 122 8.14 6.68 6.46
CA GLN A 122 7.04 6.25 5.57
C GLN A 122 7.51 6.06 4.13
N GLU A 123 8.35 6.96 3.63
CA GLU A 123 8.97 6.85 2.31
C GLU A 123 9.81 5.57 2.17
N THR A 124 10.63 5.26 3.19
CA THR A 124 11.39 4.00 3.23
C THR A 124 10.48 2.77 3.20
N LYS A 125 9.31 2.80 3.88
CA LYS A 125 8.33 1.70 3.84
C LYS A 125 7.65 1.61 2.48
N GLN A 126 7.35 2.75 1.85
CA GLN A 126 6.77 2.81 0.52
C GLN A 126 7.72 2.18 -0.50
N GLU A 127 8.99 2.57 -0.49
CA GLU A 127 10.03 2.02 -1.37
C GLU A 127 10.20 0.51 -1.17
N LYS A 128 10.25 0.05 0.08
CA LYS A 128 10.29 -1.40 0.39
C LYS A 128 9.06 -2.14 -0.11
N THR A 129 7.88 -1.52 -0.07
CA THR A 129 6.63 -2.10 -0.56
C THR A 129 6.63 -2.17 -2.09
N ILE A 130 7.09 -1.12 -2.77
CA ILE A 130 7.21 -1.06 -4.23
C ILE A 130 8.22 -2.10 -4.73
N THR A 131 9.42 -2.17 -4.12
CA THR A 131 10.46 -3.12 -4.52
C THR A 131 10.04 -4.57 -4.27
N ALA A 132 9.37 -4.87 -3.16
CA ALA A 132 8.80 -6.19 -2.90
C ALA A 132 7.70 -6.54 -3.93
N HIS A 133 6.84 -5.57 -4.25
CA HIS A 133 5.80 -5.74 -5.27
C HIS A 133 6.40 -5.99 -6.65
N GLU A 134 7.40 -5.22 -7.07
CA GLU A 134 8.05 -5.36 -8.37
C GLU A 134 8.74 -6.74 -8.50
N LYS A 135 9.39 -7.21 -7.44
CA LYS A 135 9.98 -8.56 -7.41
C LYS A 135 8.92 -9.66 -7.54
N ALA A 136 7.82 -9.55 -6.81
CA ALA A 136 6.72 -10.50 -6.89
C ALA A 136 6.06 -10.50 -8.28
N PHE A 137 5.87 -9.32 -8.86
CA PHE A 137 5.29 -9.15 -10.20
C PHE A 137 6.19 -9.77 -11.28
N LYS A 138 7.49 -9.48 -11.27
CA LYS A 138 8.45 -10.08 -12.21
C LYS A 138 8.51 -11.60 -12.08
N ALA A 139 8.42 -12.13 -10.85
CA ALA A 139 8.39 -13.57 -10.61
C ALA A 139 7.11 -14.22 -11.17
N ALA A 140 5.95 -13.59 -10.96
CA ALA A 140 4.68 -14.02 -11.51
C ALA A 140 4.69 -13.98 -13.05
N GLU A 141 5.15 -12.87 -13.65
CA GLU A 141 5.26 -12.71 -15.10
C GLU A 141 6.16 -13.79 -15.71
N LYS A 142 7.33 -14.05 -15.10
CA LYS A 142 8.23 -15.13 -15.56
C LYS A 142 7.57 -16.50 -15.47
N LYS A 143 6.84 -16.79 -14.39
CA LYS A 143 6.14 -18.07 -14.21
C LYS A 143 5.01 -18.23 -15.23
N THR A 144 4.21 -17.19 -15.46
CA THR A 144 3.14 -17.18 -16.46
C THR A 144 3.71 -17.37 -17.86
N ARG A 145 4.83 -16.72 -18.20
CA ARG A 145 5.50 -16.89 -19.49
C ARG A 145 6.04 -18.30 -19.69
N LEU A 146 6.63 -18.91 -18.66
CA LEU A 146 7.10 -20.29 -18.70
C LEU A 146 5.93 -21.27 -18.87
N GLN A 147 4.83 -21.07 -18.16
CA GLN A 147 3.62 -21.89 -18.29
C GLN A 147 3.03 -21.79 -19.70
N LEU A 148 2.86 -20.58 -20.24
CA LEU A 148 2.40 -20.37 -21.62
C LEU A 148 3.32 -21.00 -22.65
N ALA A 149 4.65 -20.93 -22.47
CA ALA A 149 5.60 -21.57 -23.35
C ALA A 149 5.48 -23.10 -23.28
N GLN A 150 5.31 -23.66 -22.08
CA GLN A 150 5.14 -25.10 -21.88
C GLN A 150 3.81 -25.62 -22.43
N GLU A 151 2.73 -24.86 -22.28
CA GLU A 151 1.43 -25.19 -22.90
C GLU A 151 1.53 -25.18 -24.42
N LYS A 152 2.21 -24.19 -25.00
CA LYS A 152 2.45 -24.12 -26.45
C LYS A 152 3.30 -25.30 -26.94
N THR A 153 4.33 -25.70 -26.22
CA THR A 153 5.15 -26.87 -26.61
C THR A 153 4.36 -28.16 -26.50
N VAL A 154 3.59 -28.37 -25.43
CA VAL A 154 2.73 -29.55 -25.29
C VAL A 154 1.67 -29.58 -26.40
N ALA A 155 1.00 -28.46 -26.68
CA ALA A 155 0.03 -28.35 -27.76
C ALA A 155 0.65 -28.63 -29.14
N ALA A 156 1.86 -28.12 -29.40
CA ALA A 156 2.60 -28.37 -30.63
C ALA A 156 3.01 -29.85 -30.77
N ILE A 157 3.47 -30.49 -29.68
CA ILE A 157 3.82 -31.92 -29.67
C ILE A 157 2.57 -32.77 -29.96
N THR A 158 1.43 -32.47 -29.33
CA THR A 158 0.17 -33.18 -29.60
C THR A 158 -0.33 -32.97 -31.02
N HIS A 159 -0.13 -31.78 -31.61
CA HIS A 159 -0.56 -31.52 -32.98
C HIS A 159 0.36 -32.16 -34.02
N MET A 160 1.67 -32.20 -33.75
CA MET A 160 2.67 -32.77 -34.65
C MET A 160 2.64 -34.31 -34.66
N ARG A 161 2.23 -34.95 -33.54
CA ARG A 161 2.07 -36.39 -33.48
C ARG A 161 0.77 -36.82 -34.16
N LYS A 162 0.88 -37.48 -35.31
CA LYS A 162 -0.25 -38.23 -35.89
C LYS A 162 -0.52 -39.45 -35.02
N VAL A 163 -1.55 -39.40 -34.17
CA VAL A 163 -2.00 -40.57 -33.42
C VAL A 163 -2.57 -41.56 -34.42
N HIS A 164 -1.89 -42.69 -34.61
CA HIS A 164 -2.41 -43.73 -35.48
C HIS A 164 -3.54 -44.48 -34.78
N TRP A 165 -4.57 -44.88 -35.53
CA TRP A 165 -5.75 -45.56 -34.97
C TRP A 165 -5.40 -46.85 -34.23
N PHE A 166 -4.30 -47.52 -34.63
CA PHE A 166 -3.84 -48.78 -34.04
C PHE A 166 -3.19 -48.60 -32.65
N GLU A 167 -2.78 -47.37 -32.28
CA GLU A 167 -2.18 -47.08 -30.97
C GLU A 167 -3.16 -47.29 -29.80
N LYS A 168 -4.45 -47.40 -30.11
CA LYS A 168 -5.49 -47.76 -29.14
C LYS A 168 -5.42 -49.23 -28.70
N PHE A 169 -4.77 -50.09 -29.47
CA PHE A 169 -4.67 -51.54 -29.25
C PHE A 169 -3.24 -51.93 -28.85
N ASN A 170 -2.99 -53.18 -28.47
CA ASN A 170 -1.62 -53.65 -28.28
C ASN A 170 -0.99 -53.85 -29.68
N TRP A 171 0.04 -53.09 -30.01
CA TRP A 171 0.68 -53.14 -31.32
C TRP A 171 2.20 -53.19 -31.20
N PHE A 172 2.83 -53.80 -32.19
CA PHE A 172 4.28 -53.76 -32.38
C PHE A 172 4.62 -53.91 -33.87
N ILE A 173 5.82 -53.49 -34.24
CA ILE A 173 6.35 -53.67 -35.59
C ILE A 173 7.27 -54.89 -35.55
N SER A 174 7.02 -55.88 -36.39
CA SER A 174 7.89 -57.06 -36.50
C SER A 174 9.25 -56.68 -37.11
N SER A 175 10.25 -57.54 -36.96
CA SER A 175 11.55 -57.37 -37.61
C SER A 175 11.48 -57.28 -39.15
N GLU A 176 10.39 -57.76 -39.74
CA GLU A 176 10.09 -57.69 -41.19
C GLU A 176 9.27 -56.45 -41.57
N ASN A 177 9.12 -55.49 -40.66
CA ASN A 177 8.42 -54.22 -40.88
C ASN A 177 6.91 -54.35 -41.11
N TYR A 178 6.29 -55.43 -40.61
CA TYR A 178 4.83 -55.57 -40.58
C TYR A 178 4.26 -54.97 -39.28
N LEU A 179 3.16 -54.22 -39.41
CA LEU A 179 2.38 -53.74 -38.28
C LEU A 179 1.49 -54.87 -37.75
N ILE A 180 1.76 -55.34 -36.53
CA ILE A 180 0.95 -56.34 -35.85
C ILE A 180 0.08 -55.65 -34.81
N VAL A 181 -1.22 -55.95 -34.81
CA VAL A 181 -2.21 -55.37 -33.88
C VAL A 181 -2.97 -56.50 -33.18
N SER A 182 -3.11 -56.41 -31.87
CA SER A 182 -3.89 -57.32 -31.03
C SER A 182 -4.76 -56.54 -30.04
N GLY A 183 -6.01 -56.96 -29.86
CA GLY A 183 -6.91 -56.45 -28.84
C GLY A 183 -6.57 -57.04 -27.46
N ARG A 184 -6.89 -56.30 -26.40
CA ARG A 184 -6.71 -56.75 -25.01
C ARG A 184 -7.79 -57.74 -24.57
N ASP A 185 -8.95 -57.70 -25.22
CA ASP A 185 -10.11 -58.54 -24.97
C ASP A 185 -10.75 -58.99 -26.30
N ALA A 186 -11.66 -59.96 -26.22
CA ALA A 186 -12.35 -60.50 -27.39
C ALA A 186 -13.20 -59.43 -28.10
N GLN A 187 -13.74 -58.47 -27.36
CA GLN A 187 -14.57 -57.38 -27.91
C GLN A 187 -13.75 -56.38 -28.73
N GLN A 188 -12.53 -56.04 -28.30
CA GLN A 188 -11.59 -55.23 -29.07
C GLN A 188 -11.13 -55.95 -30.33
N ASN A 189 -10.84 -57.26 -30.26
CA ASN A 189 -10.47 -58.03 -31.45
C ASN A 189 -11.55 -57.96 -32.53
N GLU A 190 -12.83 -58.14 -32.15
CA GLU A 190 -13.94 -57.96 -33.08
C GLU A 190 -14.02 -56.53 -33.64
N LEU A 191 -13.80 -55.51 -32.80
CA LEU A 191 -13.83 -54.12 -33.23
C LEU A 191 -12.75 -53.82 -34.27
N VAL A 192 -11.53 -54.35 -34.09
CA VAL A 192 -10.42 -54.20 -35.05
C VAL A 192 -10.82 -54.79 -36.40
N VAL A 193 -11.29 -56.03 -36.41
CA VAL A 193 -11.67 -56.74 -37.65
C VAL A 193 -12.85 -56.05 -38.33
N LYS A 194 -13.92 -55.71 -37.60
CA LYS A 194 -15.13 -55.12 -38.19
C LYS A 194 -14.94 -53.71 -38.72
N ARG A 195 -14.07 -52.91 -38.09
CA ARG A 195 -13.96 -51.48 -38.38
C ARG A 195 -12.74 -51.12 -39.24
N TYR A 196 -11.67 -51.92 -39.20
CA TYR A 196 -10.39 -51.57 -39.81
C TYR A 196 -9.86 -52.61 -40.79
N MET A 197 -10.40 -53.83 -40.84
CA MET A 197 -10.06 -54.81 -41.88
C MET A 197 -11.09 -54.79 -43.02
N SER A 198 -10.62 -54.81 -44.26
CA SER A 198 -11.46 -55.05 -45.43
C SER A 198 -11.91 -56.50 -45.45
N LYS A 199 -13.17 -56.77 -45.82
CA LYS A 199 -13.62 -58.12 -46.16
C LYS A 199 -12.86 -58.54 -47.42
N GLY A 200 -11.86 -59.40 -47.23
CA GLY A 200 -11.25 -60.17 -48.32
C GLY A 200 -12.23 -61.24 -48.81
#